data_AF-A0A3N5LMY9-F1
#
_entry.id   AF-A0A3N5LMY9-F1
#
_cell.length_a   1.000
_cell.length_b   1.000
_cell.length_c   1.000
_cell.angle_alpha   90.00
_cell.angle_beta   90.00
_cell.angle_gamma   90.00
#
_symmetry.space_group_name_H-M   'P 1'
#
loop_
_entity.id
_entity.type
_entity.pdbx_description
1 polymer ?
#
loop_
_entity_poly.entity_id
_entity_poly.type
_entity_poly.pdbx_seq_one_letter_code
_entity_poly.pdbx_strand_id
1 'polypeptide(L)'
;MGSNPTLSATNENAPQGAFAFMVPRVGKNPRGSWVRHVGSADVHALDRSAIEGAPQGAFAFMVPRVGKNPRGSCFLALLLSVTACTPAPARYAGDTMGSTYEVVAARLPPGVSGADVERLIRRELDAAHANLSTWHPGGAAARFNATPGTDWQPVPPGLAAAAALAHDLSVETSGAFDVTVAPLVRAWGFGAGATPGATPSPAEISGLLSRAGYTRLEVRQEPAALRRSIEGVEIDLDGIAPGLVVDHIAAGLEALAVTDYLVEIGGEVRARGRSPAGRPWRVAVEAPSAAERRPYALVELDGRAVSTSGDYRDFRLQGGVRVSHTIDPRTGRPVTHSLASVTVVASTAARADAYATALMVLGPEAGAAYAREHRIAALFVERTLDGGWREYATPEFTVWRRPLRPRL
;
A
#
# COMPACT_ATOMS: atom_id res chain seq x y z
N MET A 1 -29.05 -45.36 -8.96
CA MET A 1 -29.62 -44.79 -7.72
C MET A 1 -28.54 -43.89 -7.13
N GLY A 2 -28.48 -42.62 -7.52
CA GLY A 2 -29.14 -41.49 -6.81
C GLY A 2 -28.23 -41.08 -5.65
N SER A 3 -27.69 -39.87 -5.49
CA SER A 3 -28.03 -38.55 -6.02
C SER A 3 -26.86 -37.60 -5.72
N ASN A 4 -26.60 -36.69 -6.65
CA ASN A 4 -25.62 -35.60 -6.53
C ASN A 4 -26.34 -34.36 -5.93
N PRO A 5 -25.79 -33.64 -4.93
CA PRO A 5 -26.28 -32.30 -4.63
C PRO A 5 -25.35 -31.26 -5.25
N THR A 6 -25.85 -30.66 -6.33
CA THR A 6 -25.48 -29.32 -6.81
C THR A 6 -25.89 -28.29 -5.75
N LEU A 7 -24.93 -27.53 -5.21
CA LEU A 7 -25.21 -26.30 -4.48
C LEU A 7 -24.72 -25.11 -5.30
N SER A 8 -25.66 -24.55 -6.03
CA SER A 8 -25.63 -23.17 -6.53
C SER A 8 -25.69 -22.25 -5.31
N ALA A 9 -24.67 -21.42 -5.10
CA ALA A 9 -24.75 -20.27 -4.22
C ALA A 9 -24.56 -19.02 -5.09
N THR A 10 -25.68 -18.44 -5.51
CA THR A 10 -25.76 -17.09 -6.03
C THR A 10 -25.23 -16.14 -4.96
N ASN A 11 -24.21 -15.36 -5.32
CA ASN A 11 -23.62 -14.34 -4.48
C ASN A 11 -24.52 -13.09 -4.49
N GLU A 12 -25.67 -13.18 -3.79
CA GLU A 12 -26.56 -12.05 -3.51
C GLU A 12 -26.49 -11.75 -2.01
N ASN A 13 -25.51 -10.94 -1.58
CA ASN A 13 -25.56 -10.12 -0.35
C ASN A 13 -24.29 -9.27 -0.16
N ALA A 14 -23.93 -8.45 -1.16
CA ALA A 14 -23.07 -7.30 -0.94
C ALA A 14 -23.95 -6.13 -0.45
N PRO A 15 -23.71 -5.51 0.72
CA PRO A 15 -24.49 -4.37 1.16
C PRO A 15 -24.27 -3.20 0.20
N GLN A 16 -25.34 -2.78 -0.46
CA GLN A 16 -25.35 -1.57 -1.28
C GLN A 16 -24.95 -0.38 -0.41
N GLY A 17 -23.88 0.29 -0.82
CA GLY A 17 -23.49 1.57 -0.26
C GLY A 17 -22.39 1.53 0.81
N ALA A 18 -21.47 0.57 0.85
CA ALA A 18 -20.21 0.69 1.59
C ALA A 18 -19.00 0.59 0.64
N PHE A 19 -18.34 1.72 0.33
CA PHE A 19 -17.02 1.69 -0.31
C PHE A 19 -16.00 1.28 0.77
N ALA A 20 -15.75 -0.01 0.89
CA ALA A 20 -14.55 -0.53 1.51
C ALA A 20 -13.53 -0.71 0.39
N PHE A 21 -12.42 0.03 0.44
CA PHE A 21 -11.28 -0.26 -0.42
C PHE A 21 -10.61 -1.53 0.11
N MET A 22 -10.72 -2.62 -0.64
CA MET A 22 -9.88 -3.80 -0.45
C MET A 22 -8.67 -3.61 -1.36
N VAL A 23 -7.54 -3.24 -0.77
CA VAL A 23 -6.32 -2.88 -1.50
C VAL A 23 -5.60 -4.16 -1.95
N PRO A 24 -5.48 -4.44 -3.25
CA PRO A 24 -4.82 -5.64 -3.72
C PRO A 24 -3.29 -5.48 -3.72
N ARG A 25 -2.57 -5.98 -2.72
CA ARG A 25 -1.09 -6.12 -2.82
C ARG A 25 -0.73 -7.22 -3.81
N VAL A 26 -0.23 -6.85 -4.99
CA VAL A 26 0.40 -7.79 -5.94
C VAL A 26 1.82 -8.06 -5.43
N GLY A 27 2.19 -9.35 -5.30
CA GLY A 27 3.52 -9.74 -4.86
C GLY A 27 4.61 -9.28 -5.83
N LYS A 28 5.77 -8.88 -5.31
CA LYS A 28 6.91 -8.41 -6.10
C LYS A 28 7.39 -9.51 -7.04
N ASN A 29 7.38 -9.25 -8.36
CA ASN A 29 7.98 -10.17 -9.33
C ASN A 29 9.52 -10.02 -9.33
N PRO A 30 10.31 -11.09 -9.13
CA PRO A 30 11.77 -11.04 -9.02
C PRO A 30 12.53 -10.66 -10.32
N ARG A 31 11.85 -10.36 -11.43
CA ARG A 31 12.51 -10.23 -12.76
C ARG A 31 12.68 -8.84 -13.34
N GLY A 32 12.27 -7.74 -12.68
CA GLY A 32 12.63 -6.39 -13.12
C GLY A 32 12.39 -6.04 -14.61
N SER A 33 11.49 -6.73 -15.32
CA SER A 33 11.23 -6.52 -16.75
C SER A 33 9.73 -6.40 -17.01
N TRP A 34 9.34 -5.30 -17.65
CA TRP A 34 8.00 -5.07 -18.17
C TRP A 34 7.71 -6.03 -19.32
N VAL A 35 6.96 -7.09 -19.05
CA VAL A 35 6.38 -7.93 -20.10
C VAL A 35 4.90 -8.15 -19.80
N ARG A 36 4.07 -7.64 -20.70
CA ARG A 36 2.63 -7.91 -20.78
C ARG A 36 2.47 -9.39 -21.16
N HIS A 37 2.28 -10.29 -20.20
CA HIS A 37 1.79 -11.63 -20.52
C HIS A 37 0.28 -11.58 -20.69
N VAL A 38 -0.14 -11.35 -21.93
CA VAL A 38 -1.42 -11.87 -22.42
C VAL A 38 -1.20 -13.37 -22.60
N GLY A 39 -1.62 -14.16 -21.61
CA GLY A 39 -1.61 -15.62 -21.67
C GLY A 39 -2.95 -16.11 -22.21
N SER A 40 -2.99 -16.34 -23.52
CA SER A 40 -3.99 -17.15 -24.21
C SER A 40 -4.02 -18.58 -23.66
N ALA A 41 -5.23 -19.09 -23.41
CA ALA A 41 -5.52 -20.52 -23.45
C ALA A 41 -6.86 -20.72 -24.17
N ASP A 42 -6.71 -21.20 -25.39
CA ASP A 42 -7.61 -21.81 -26.37
C ASP A 42 -9.12 -21.85 -26.13
N VAL A 43 -9.76 -21.13 -27.05
CA VAL A 43 -11.14 -21.26 -27.49
C VAL A 43 -11.18 -22.43 -28.48
N HIS A 44 -12.02 -23.44 -28.22
CA HIS A 44 -12.58 -24.24 -29.30
C HIS A 44 -14.11 -24.31 -29.18
N ALA A 45 -14.72 -23.76 -30.23
CA ALA A 45 -16.01 -24.09 -30.82
C ALA A 45 -17.24 -24.10 -29.90
N LEU A 46 -18.09 -23.09 -30.06
CA LEU A 46 -19.49 -23.33 -30.45
C LEU A 46 -20.06 -22.07 -31.14
N ASP A 47 -20.32 -22.26 -32.43
CA ASP A 47 -21.32 -21.66 -33.30
C ASP A 47 -21.47 -20.12 -33.40
N ARG A 48 -21.08 -19.60 -34.56
CA ARG A 48 -21.50 -18.30 -35.08
C ARG A 48 -22.67 -18.52 -36.05
N SER A 49 -23.90 -18.33 -35.57
CA SER A 49 -25.03 -17.94 -36.42
C SER A 49 -26.14 -17.30 -35.57
N ALA A 50 -26.93 -16.40 -36.20
CA ALA A 50 -27.89 -15.42 -35.66
C ALA A 50 -27.24 -14.12 -35.14
N ILE A 51 -26.95 -13.09 -35.95
CA ILE A 51 -27.83 -12.23 -36.78
C ILE A 51 -28.96 -11.55 -35.98
N GLU A 52 -28.76 -10.24 -35.82
CA GLU A 52 -29.73 -9.13 -35.80
C GLU A 52 -30.84 -9.06 -34.73
N GLY A 53 -30.87 -7.92 -34.01
CA GLY A 53 -32.07 -7.48 -33.29
C GLY A 53 -31.81 -6.55 -32.09
N ALA A 54 -31.42 -5.30 -32.34
CA ALA A 54 -31.71 -4.20 -31.40
C ALA A 54 -33.22 -3.83 -31.54
N PRO A 55 -33.93 -3.25 -30.54
CA PRO A 55 -33.54 -1.99 -29.90
C PRO A 55 -33.87 -1.78 -28.41
N GLN A 56 -33.05 -0.92 -27.80
CA GLN A 56 -33.38 0.26 -26.98
C GLN A 56 -34.69 0.28 -26.16
N GLY A 57 -34.50 0.34 -24.83
CA GLY A 57 -35.08 1.30 -23.89
C GLY A 57 -36.58 1.66 -23.96
N ALA A 58 -37.33 1.31 -22.91
CA ALA A 58 -38.43 2.12 -22.39
C ALA A 58 -38.75 1.74 -20.94
N PHE A 59 -38.45 2.64 -20.00
CA PHE A 59 -39.09 2.66 -18.68
C PHE A 59 -40.50 3.24 -18.86
N ALA A 60 -41.52 2.46 -18.52
CA ALA A 60 -42.91 2.90 -18.56
C ALA A 60 -43.21 3.80 -17.35
N PHE A 61 -43.38 5.11 -17.60
CA PHE A 61 -44.10 5.99 -16.67
C PHE A 61 -45.59 5.94 -16.99
N MET A 62 -46.37 5.59 -15.96
CA MET A 62 -47.83 5.62 -15.99
C MET A 62 -48.28 7.09 -15.85
N VAL A 63 -48.84 7.66 -16.91
CA VAL A 63 -49.52 8.97 -16.89
C VAL A 63 -51.03 8.73 -16.74
N PRO A 64 -51.78 9.47 -15.90
CA PRO A 64 -53.23 9.31 -15.82
C PRO A 64 -53.92 9.80 -17.09
N ARG A 65 -54.93 9.06 -17.54
CA ARG A 65 -55.87 9.52 -18.58
C ARG A 65 -56.66 10.73 -18.07
N VAL A 66 -56.42 11.90 -18.65
CA VAL A 66 -57.31 13.07 -18.52
C VAL A 66 -58.33 13.04 -19.66
N GLY A 67 -59.61 13.14 -19.31
CA GLY A 67 -60.75 13.10 -20.22
C GLY A 67 -60.84 14.30 -21.16
N LYS A 68 -61.48 14.06 -22.31
CA LYS A 68 -61.70 15.02 -23.40
C LYS A 68 -62.55 16.21 -22.92
N ASN A 69 -62.00 17.42 -23.01
CA ASN A 69 -62.78 18.64 -23.25
C ASN A 69 -61.93 19.64 -24.06
N PRO A 70 -62.48 20.29 -25.09
CA PRO A 70 -61.72 21.22 -25.93
C PRO A 70 -61.93 22.64 -25.43
N ARG A 71 -60.88 23.29 -24.93
CA ARG A 71 -60.62 24.75 -24.93
C ARG A 71 -59.51 25.07 -23.92
N GLY A 72 -58.44 25.71 -24.41
CA GLY A 72 -57.61 26.59 -23.59
C GLY A 72 -56.22 26.06 -23.20
N SER A 73 -55.22 26.88 -23.53
CA SER A 73 -53.92 27.03 -22.86
C SER A 73 -52.81 26.02 -23.18
N CYS A 74 -51.97 26.44 -24.12
CA CYS A 74 -50.56 26.06 -24.19
C CYS A 74 -49.85 26.58 -22.92
N PHE A 75 -49.62 25.71 -21.94
CA PHE A 75 -48.58 25.91 -20.93
C PHE A 75 -47.51 24.85 -21.17
N LEU A 76 -46.49 25.21 -21.97
CA LEU A 76 -45.28 24.44 -22.11
C LEU A 76 -44.45 24.66 -20.84
N ALA A 77 -44.68 23.82 -19.82
CA ALA A 77 -43.83 23.78 -18.64
C ALA A 77 -42.47 23.19 -19.04
N LEU A 78 -41.51 24.07 -19.31
CA LEU A 78 -40.10 23.74 -19.48
C LEU A 78 -39.55 23.30 -18.12
N LEU A 79 -39.72 22.02 -17.79
CA LEU A 79 -39.00 21.36 -16.69
C LEU A 79 -37.51 21.31 -17.08
N LEU A 80 -36.78 22.37 -16.76
CA LEU A 80 -35.32 22.36 -16.65
C LEU A 80 -34.97 21.42 -15.49
N SER A 81 -34.90 20.12 -15.79
CA SER A 81 -34.19 19.15 -14.97
C SER A 81 -32.71 19.55 -15.00
N VAL A 82 -32.33 20.43 -14.06
CA VAL A 82 -30.94 20.63 -13.68
C VAL A 82 -30.51 19.32 -13.04
N THR A 83 -30.08 18.37 -13.87
CA THR A 83 -29.28 17.25 -13.41
C THR A 83 -28.01 17.89 -12.86
N ALA A 84 -27.95 18.02 -11.54
CA ALA A 84 -26.71 18.34 -10.85
C ALA A 84 -25.74 17.21 -11.19
N CYS A 85 -24.98 17.41 -12.26
CA CYS A 85 -23.93 16.52 -12.69
C CYS A 85 -22.82 16.68 -11.65
N THR A 86 -22.91 15.92 -10.56
CA THR A 86 -21.78 15.80 -9.63
C THR A 86 -20.64 15.24 -10.44
N PRO A 87 -19.54 16.00 -10.66
CA PRO A 87 -18.43 15.53 -11.47
C PRO A 87 -17.93 14.21 -10.88
N ALA A 88 -17.74 13.22 -11.75
CA ALA A 88 -17.25 11.91 -11.33
C ALA A 88 -15.89 12.05 -10.63
N PRO A 89 -15.58 11.22 -9.62
CA PRO A 89 -14.29 11.26 -8.95
C PRO A 89 -13.17 10.98 -9.95
N ALA A 90 -12.05 11.70 -9.84
CA ALA A 90 -10.88 11.45 -10.66
C ALA A 90 -10.08 10.31 -10.03
N ARG A 91 -9.85 9.23 -10.80
CA ARG A 91 -9.16 8.02 -10.36
C ARG A 91 -7.97 7.75 -11.26
N TYR A 92 -6.83 7.48 -10.64
CA TYR A 92 -5.58 7.16 -11.30
C TYR A 92 -5.06 5.86 -10.72
N ALA A 93 -4.59 4.96 -11.57
CA ALA A 93 -4.01 3.70 -11.14
C ALA A 93 -2.93 3.25 -12.14
N GLY A 94 -1.99 2.45 -11.67
CA GLY A 94 -0.93 1.90 -12.48
C GLY A 94 0.06 1.09 -11.65
N ASP A 95 1.12 0.66 -12.30
CA ASP A 95 2.18 -0.12 -11.67
C ASP A 95 3.30 0.79 -11.17
N THR A 96 3.87 0.51 -10.00
CA THR A 96 5.04 1.21 -9.45
C THR A 96 5.71 0.38 -8.36
N MET A 97 7.03 0.56 -8.17
CA MET A 97 7.79 -0.06 -7.06
C MET A 97 7.63 -1.60 -6.93
N GLY A 98 7.39 -2.30 -8.04
CA GLY A 98 7.13 -3.74 -8.02
C GLY A 98 5.74 -4.11 -7.48
N SER A 99 4.82 -3.15 -7.40
CA SER A 99 3.42 -3.28 -6.98
C SER A 99 2.53 -2.35 -7.82
N THR A 100 1.38 -1.95 -7.28
CA THR A 100 0.43 -1.00 -7.89
C THR A 100 0.28 0.26 -7.05
N TYR A 101 -0.26 1.31 -7.66
CA TYR A 101 -0.77 2.48 -6.95
C TYR A 101 -2.22 2.74 -7.34
N GLU A 102 -2.94 3.40 -6.43
CA GLU A 102 -4.24 4.00 -6.67
C GLU A 102 -4.33 5.38 -6.03
N VAL A 103 -4.76 6.38 -6.80
CA VAL A 103 -5.08 7.72 -6.31
C VAL A 103 -6.50 8.06 -6.69
N VAL A 104 -7.30 8.45 -5.70
CA VAL A 104 -8.66 8.93 -5.89
C VAL A 104 -8.74 10.36 -5.38
N ALA A 105 -9.05 11.31 -6.25
CA ALA A 105 -9.50 12.64 -5.89
C ALA A 105 -11.03 12.68 -6.01
N ALA A 106 -11.73 12.71 -4.87
CA ALA A 106 -13.19 12.64 -4.86
C ALA A 106 -13.83 13.86 -5.54
N ARG A 107 -13.19 15.03 -5.40
CA ARG A 107 -13.55 16.28 -6.08
C ARG A 107 -12.30 17.07 -6.42
N LEU A 108 -12.28 17.65 -7.61
CA LEU A 108 -11.24 18.59 -8.02
C LEU A 108 -11.75 20.03 -7.79
N PRO A 109 -10.92 20.92 -7.21
CA PRO A 109 -11.28 22.32 -7.05
C PRO A 109 -11.35 23.02 -8.42
N PRO A 110 -12.10 24.13 -8.53
CA PRO A 110 -12.14 24.93 -9.76
C PRO A 110 -10.72 25.32 -10.22
N GLY A 111 -10.45 25.14 -11.51
CA GLY A 111 -9.14 25.45 -12.10
C GLY A 111 -8.10 24.33 -12.01
N VAL A 112 -8.38 23.23 -11.30
CA VAL A 112 -7.53 22.03 -11.32
C VAL A 112 -8.15 20.96 -12.20
N SER A 113 -7.43 20.58 -13.23
CA SER A 113 -7.80 19.51 -14.15
C SER A 113 -7.27 18.15 -13.69
N GLY A 114 -7.85 17.07 -14.19
CA GLY A 114 -7.32 15.73 -13.95
C GLY A 114 -5.88 15.56 -14.46
N ALA A 115 -5.52 16.27 -15.55
CA ALA A 115 -4.17 16.26 -16.09
C ALA A 115 -3.13 16.90 -15.14
N ASP A 116 -3.53 17.87 -14.31
CA ASP A 116 -2.64 18.45 -13.30
C ASP A 116 -2.29 17.43 -12.22
N VAL A 117 -3.29 16.66 -11.77
CA VAL A 117 -3.12 15.57 -10.81
C VAL A 117 -2.30 14.43 -11.40
N GLU A 118 -2.55 14.04 -12.66
CA GLU A 118 -1.76 12.99 -13.32
C GLU A 118 -0.28 13.40 -13.43
N ARG A 119 0.01 14.64 -13.83
CA ARG A 119 1.40 15.15 -13.90
C ARG A 119 2.07 15.19 -12.54
N LEU A 120 1.34 15.57 -11.49
CA LEU A 120 1.82 15.50 -10.12
C LEU A 120 2.20 14.05 -9.74
N ILE A 121 1.29 13.09 -9.94
CA ILE A 121 1.53 11.69 -9.58
C ILE A 121 2.75 11.16 -10.32
N ARG A 122 2.81 11.37 -11.65
CA ARG A 122 3.93 10.96 -12.49
C ARG A 122 5.26 11.54 -12.00
N ARG A 123 5.29 12.84 -11.69
CA ARG A 123 6.49 13.50 -11.15
C ARG A 123 6.99 12.82 -9.88
N GLU A 124 6.11 12.54 -8.92
CA GLU A 124 6.52 11.91 -7.65
C GLU A 124 6.95 10.45 -7.83
N LEU A 125 6.28 9.69 -8.69
CA LEU A 125 6.67 8.32 -9.02
C LEU A 125 8.03 8.28 -9.73
N ASP A 126 8.26 9.16 -10.71
CA ASP A 126 9.52 9.24 -11.44
C ASP A 126 10.67 9.70 -10.52
N ALA A 127 10.42 10.67 -9.65
CA ALA A 127 11.40 11.13 -8.66
C ALA A 127 11.78 10.01 -7.68
N ALA A 128 10.81 9.23 -7.22
CA ALA A 128 11.06 8.09 -6.35
C ALA A 128 11.84 6.98 -7.05
N HIS A 129 11.50 6.66 -8.30
CA HIS A 129 12.23 5.70 -9.10
C HIS A 129 13.70 6.12 -9.29
N ALA A 130 13.92 7.39 -9.62
CA ALA A 130 15.27 7.94 -9.84
C ALA A 130 16.11 8.03 -8.55
N ASN A 131 15.49 8.30 -7.40
CA ASN A 131 16.21 8.59 -6.16
C ASN A 131 16.30 7.39 -5.20
N LEU A 132 15.20 6.64 -5.04
CA LEU A 132 15.02 5.72 -3.90
C LEU A 132 15.16 4.24 -4.29
N SER A 133 15.01 3.89 -5.57
CA SER A 133 15.05 2.50 -6.01
C SER A 133 16.46 1.93 -6.00
N THR A 134 16.66 0.80 -5.30
CA THR A 134 17.86 -0.04 -5.36
C THR A 134 17.83 -1.01 -6.54
N TRP A 135 16.66 -1.22 -7.14
CA TRP A 135 16.43 -2.14 -8.26
C TRP A 135 16.78 -1.52 -9.62
N HIS A 136 16.87 -0.19 -9.69
CA HIS A 136 17.28 0.53 -10.89
C HIS A 136 18.77 0.87 -10.79
N PRO A 137 19.68 0.23 -11.55
CA PRO A 137 21.13 0.45 -11.42
C PRO A 137 21.55 1.91 -11.64
N GLY A 138 20.78 2.66 -12.44
CA GLY A 138 20.98 4.09 -12.66
C GLY A 138 20.34 4.99 -11.59
N GLY A 139 19.73 4.46 -10.54
CA GLY A 139 19.09 5.21 -9.46
C GLY A 139 20.10 5.71 -8.43
N ALA A 140 19.79 6.80 -7.72
CA ALA A 140 20.72 7.40 -6.77
C ALA A 140 21.08 6.45 -5.61
N ALA A 141 20.10 5.72 -5.05
CA ALA A 141 20.34 4.74 -4.00
C ALA A 141 21.24 3.57 -4.48
N ALA A 142 20.97 3.02 -5.67
CA ALA A 142 21.81 1.98 -6.27
C ALA A 142 23.24 2.46 -6.55
N ARG A 143 23.40 3.69 -7.07
CA ARG A 143 24.73 4.30 -7.28
C ARG A 143 25.46 4.53 -5.97
N PHE A 144 24.76 4.97 -4.91
CA PHE A 144 25.36 5.06 -3.58
C PHE A 144 25.90 3.69 -3.19
N ASN A 145 25.06 2.64 -3.17
CA ASN A 145 25.49 1.28 -2.79
C ASN A 145 26.71 0.79 -3.59
N ALA A 146 26.73 1.03 -4.91
CA ALA A 146 27.80 0.57 -5.80
C ALA A 146 29.11 1.39 -5.71
N THR A 147 29.08 2.60 -5.15
CA THR A 147 30.27 3.46 -5.07
C THR A 147 31.16 3.00 -3.91
N PRO A 148 32.44 2.63 -4.16
CA PRO A 148 33.38 2.26 -3.10
C PRO A 148 33.85 3.49 -2.32
N GLY A 149 34.47 3.24 -1.15
CA GLY A 149 35.02 4.29 -0.30
C GLY A 149 34.10 4.74 0.84
N THR A 150 34.65 5.61 1.67
CA THR A 150 34.05 6.12 2.92
C THR A 150 33.99 7.64 2.96
N ASP A 151 34.26 8.30 1.84
CA ASP A 151 34.14 9.75 1.72
C ASP A 151 32.68 10.18 1.57
N TRP A 152 32.42 11.48 1.75
CA TRP A 152 31.13 12.06 1.44
C TRP A 152 30.82 11.94 -0.04
N GLN A 153 29.74 11.23 -0.37
CA GLN A 153 29.23 11.10 -1.72
C GLN A 153 28.07 12.10 -1.92
N PRO A 154 28.17 13.02 -2.89
CA PRO A 154 27.05 13.86 -3.27
C PRO A 154 25.86 13.02 -3.74
N VAL A 155 24.67 13.32 -3.24
CA VAL A 155 23.42 12.64 -3.65
C VAL A 155 22.32 13.67 -3.94
N PRO A 156 21.27 13.30 -4.68
CA PRO A 156 20.10 14.17 -4.83
C PRO A 156 19.46 14.47 -3.47
N PRO A 157 18.89 15.69 -3.27
CA PRO A 157 18.22 16.07 -2.03
C PRO A 157 17.13 15.09 -1.58
N GLY A 158 16.38 14.51 -2.52
CA GLY A 158 15.34 13.52 -2.21
C GLY A 158 15.89 12.24 -1.55
N LEU A 159 17.08 11.78 -1.94
CA LEU A 159 17.72 10.64 -1.29
C LEU A 159 18.28 11.02 0.08
N ALA A 160 18.89 12.20 0.22
CA ALA A 160 19.38 12.68 1.51
C ALA A 160 18.23 12.84 2.52
N ALA A 161 17.09 13.39 2.11
CA ALA A 161 15.91 13.55 2.96
C ALA A 161 15.32 12.19 3.39
N ALA A 162 15.20 11.23 2.46
CA ALA A 162 14.74 9.88 2.77
C ALA A 162 15.68 9.17 3.75
N ALA A 163 16.99 9.26 3.54
CA ALA A 163 18.00 8.68 4.43
C ALA A 163 18.01 9.35 5.81
N ALA A 164 17.81 10.66 5.89
CA ALA A 164 17.70 11.37 7.17
C ALA A 164 16.50 10.89 7.98
N LEU A 165 15.31 10.83 7.35
CA LEU A 165 14.11 10.31 8.02
C LEU A 165 14.30 8.84 8.47
N ALA A 166 14.89 8.01 7.61
CA ALA A 166 15.17 6.62 7.95
C ALA A 166 16.16 6.50 9.12
N HIS A 167 17.18 7.37 9.18
CA HIS A 167 18.12 7.42 10.30
C HIS A 167 17.43 7.81 11.61
N ASP A 168 16.59 8.85 11.60
CA ASP A 168 15.81 9.27 12.77
C ASP A 168 14.91 8.12 13.28
N LEU A 169 14.22 7.43 12.38
CA LEU A 169 13.39 6.26 12.72
C LEU A 169 14.22 5.08 13.24
N SER A 170 15.44 4.91 12.73
CA SER A 170 16.36 3.88 13.24
C SER A 170 16.80 4.20 14.68
N VAL A 171 17.09 5.47 14.98
CA VAL A 171 17.39 5.92 16.34
C VAL A 171 16.18 5.73 17.26
N GLU A 172 14.99 6.20 16.86
CA GLU A 172 13.75 6.08 17.64
C GLU A 172 13.42 4.62 18.00
N THR A 173 13.68 3.69 17.07
CA THR A 173 13.35 2.27 17.23
C THR A 173 14.53 1.42 17.72
N SER A 174 15.64 2.06 18.12
CA SER A 174 16.87 1.37 18.54
C SER A 174 17.37 0.32 17.54
N GLY A 175 17.25 0.62 16.25
CA GLY A 175 17.67 -0.22 15.14
C GLY A 175 16.74 -1.39 14.83
N ALA A 176 15.49 -1.41 15.34
CA ALA A 176 14.50 -2.38 14.88
C ALA A 176 14.03 -2.05 13.45
N PHE A 177 13.94 -0.77 13.10
CA PHE A 177 13.95 -0.30 11.72
C PHE A 177 15.36 0.15 11.36
N ASP A 178 15.91 -0.33 10.25
CA ASP A 178 17.25 0.05 9.79
C ASP A 178 17.33 -0.15 8.28
N VAL A 179 17.59 0.93 7.53
CA VAL A 179 17.71 0.86 6.05
C VAL A 179 19.05 0.30 5.60
N THR A 180 20.02 0.12 6.49
CA THR A 180 21.35 -0.44 6.13
C THR A 180 21.37 -1.98 6.05
N VAL A 181 20.20 -2.62 6.16
CA VAL A 181 20.03 -4.08 6.08
C VAL A 181 20.14 -4.67 4.68
N ALA A 182 20.34 -3.85 3.65
CA ALA A 182 20.36 -4.30 2.25
C ALA A 182 21.23 -5.55 2.01
N PRO A 183 22.46 -5.66 2.56
CA PRO A 183 23.29 -6.85 2.36
C PRO A 183 22.69 -8.10 3.02
N LEU A 184 22.04 -7.95 4.18
CA LEU A 184 21.39 -9.05 4.89
C LEU A 184 20.14 -9.51 4.13
N VAL A 185 19.28 -8.57 3.73
CA VAL A 185 18.09 -8.84 2.91
C VAL A 185 18.47 -9.62 1.65
N ARG A 186 19.51 -9.16 0.95
CA ARG A 186 20.07 -9.82 -0.25
C ARG A 186 20.58 -11.23 0.02
N ALA A 187 21.31 -11.44 1.12
CA ALA A 187 21.86 -12.74 1.48
C ALA A 187 20.76 -13.78 1.77
N TRP A 188 19.60 -13.35 2.28
CA TRP A 188 18.42 -14.20 2.50
C TRP A 188 17.57 -14.44 1.24
N GLY A 189 18.01 -13.93 0.09
CA GLY A 189 17.34 -14.14 -1.19
C GLY A 189 16.22 -13.15 -1.51
N PHE A 190 16.20 -12.01 -0.82
CA PHE A 190 15.22 -10.93 -1.01
C PHE A 190 15.91 -9.63 -1.47
N GLY A 191 15.18 -8.69 -2.05
CA GLY A 191 15.74 -7.40 -2.45
C GLY A 191 16.57 -7.45 -3.74
N ALA A 192 17.11 -6.28 -4.13
CA ALA A 192 17.81 -6.10 -5.39
C ALA A 192 19.09 -6.94 -5.47
N GLY A 193 19.28 -7.65 -6.59
CA GLY A 193 20.48 -8.47 -6.83
C GLY A 193 20.55 -9.78 -6.03
N ALA A 194 19.46 -10.17 -5.36
CA ALA A 194 19.43 -11.40 -4.58
C ALA A 194 19.25 -12.65 -5.45
N THR A 195 19.79 -13.78 -4.96
CA THR A 195 19.51 -15.10 -5.54
C THR A 195 18.29 -15.69 -4.85
N PRO A 196 17.15 -15.89 -5.55
CA PRO A 196 15.95 -16.44 -4.92
C PRO A 196 16.22 -17.79 -4.26
N GLY A 197 15.76 -17.95 -3.02
CA GLY A 197 15.94 -19.19 -2.24
C GLY A 197 17.29 -19.29 -1.52
N ALA A 198 18.19 -18.31 -1.66
CA ALA A 198 19.43 -18.26 -0.91
C ALA A 198 19.20 -18.29 0.60
N THR A 199 20.13 -18.94 1.31
CA THR A 199 20.15 -19.02 2.78
C THR A 199 21.60 -18.86 3.21
N PRO A 200 21.97 -17.78 3.92
CA PRO A 200 23.34 -17.56 4.30
C PRO A 200 23.75 -18.47 5.46
N SER A 201 25.02 -18.85 5.48
CA SER A 201 25.64 -19.51 6.62
C SER A 201 25.77 -18.55 7.83
N PRO A 202 25.89 -19.08 9.06
CA PRO A 202 26.13 -18.24 10.23
C PRO A 202 27.37 -17.33 10.11
N ALA A 203 28.42 -17.79 9.42
CA ALA A 203 29.63 -17.01 9.18
C ALA A 203 29.37 -15.83 8.23
N GLU A 204 28.61 -16.05 7.15
CA GLU A 204 28.19 -14.97 6.24
C GLU A 204 27.32 -13.93 6.97
N ILE A 205 26.36 -14.37 7.79
CA ILE A 205 25.52 -13.45 8.60
C ILE A 205 26.39 -12.60 9.52
N SER A 206 27.35 -13.20 10.23
CA SER A 206 28.25 -12.46 11.12
C SER A 206 29.11 -11.45 10.35
N GLY A 207 29.61 -11.82 9.18
CA GLY A 207 30.36 -10.92 8.29
C GLY A 207 29.51 -9.73 7.83
N LEU A 208 28.26 -9.97 7.42
CA LEU A 208 27.34 -8.94 6.97
C LEU A 208 26.88 -8.02 8.12
N LEU A 209 26.62 -8.56 9.31
CA LEU A 209 26.28 -7.77 10.50
C LEU A 209 27.40 -6.80 10.87
N SER A 210 28.66 -7.19 10.68
CA SER A 210 29.80 -6.28 10.90
C SER A 210 29.83 -5.08 9.93
N ARG A 211 29.02 -5.14 8.86
CA ARG A 211 28.92 -4.13 7.79
C ARG A 211 27.55 -3.47 7.69
N ALA A 212 26.61 -3.85 8.55
CA ALA A 212 25.30 -3.23 8.70
C ALA A 212 25.25 -2.39 9.98
N GLY A 213 24.22 -1.54 10.07
CA GLY A 213 23.92 -0.70 11.23
C GLY A 213 23.74 0.77 10.84
N TYR A 214 22.60 1.35 11.22
CA TYR A 214 22.24 2.75 10.94
C TYR A 214 23.26 3.76 11.48
N THR A 215 24.00 3.42 12.54
CA THR A 215 25.08 4.25 13.10
C THR A 215 26.27 4.39 12.16
N ARG A 216 26.36 3.55 11.12
CA ARG A 216 27.41 3.60 10.11
C ARG A 216 27.06 4.48 8.92
N LEU A 217 25.81 4.93 8.81
CA LEU A 217 25.34 5.84 7.77
C LEU A 217 25.24 7.26 8.32
N GLU A 218 25.96 8.18 7.72
CA GLU A 218 25.89 9.59 8.02
C GLU A 218 25.20 10.33 6.88
N VAL A 219 24.34 11.28 7.24
CA VAL A 219 23.51 12.03 6.31
C VAL A 219 23.77 13.52 6.47
N ARG A 220 24.03 14.21 5.36
CA ARG A 220 24.07 15.67 5.29
C ARG A 220 23.04 16.14 4.26
N GLN A 221 22.16 17.04 4.66
CA GLN A 221 21.12 17.57 3.76
C GLN A 221 21.60 18.78 2.94
N GLU A 222 22.60 19.54 3.43
CA GLU A 222 23.13 20.73 2.73
C GLU A 222 24.68 20.83 2.85
N PRO A 223 25.43 20.74 1.73
CA PRO A 223 24.99 20.18 0.45
C PRO A 223 24.66 18.69 0.62
N ALA A 224 23.60 18.24 -0.07
CA ALA A 224 23.07 16.88 0.03
C ALA A 224 24.15 15.83 -0.27
N ALA A 225 24.48 15.02 0.74
CA ALA A 225 25.50 13.99 0.66
C ALA A 225 25.23 12.87 1.67
N LEU A 226 25.68 11.67 1.36
CA LEU A 226 25.71 10.52 2.26
C LEU A 226 27.15 10.06 2.46
N ARG A 227 27.46 9.54 3.65
CA ARG A 227 28.76 8.92 3.94
C ARG A 227 28.54 7.63 4.71
N ARG A 228 29.41 6.66 4.48
CA ARG A 228 29.51 5.43 5.28
C ARG A 228 30.81 5.41 6.07
N SER A 229 30.74 5.01 7.32
CA SER A 229 31.93 4.93 8.20
C SER A 229 32.89 3.79 7.84
N ILE A 230 32.41 2.77 7.13
CA ILE A 230 33.20 1.64 6.62
C ILE A 230 32.70 1.20 5.24
N GLU A 231 33.53 0.49 4.49
CA GLU A 231 33.13 -0.10 3.22
C GLU A 231 32.06 -1.20 3.38
N GLY A 232 31.21 -1.34 2.37
CA GLY A 232 30.18 -2.38 2.31
C GLY A 232 28.87 -2.06 3.03
N VAL A 233 28.74 -0.88 3.64
CA VAL A 233 27.41 -0.36 4.06
C VAL A 233 26.62 -0.05 2.81
N GLU A 234 25.42 -0.61 2.71
CA GLU A 234 24.48 -0.39 1.61
C GLU A 234 23.10 -0.10 2.20
N ILE A 235 22.31 0.71 1.51
CA ILE A 235 20.95 1.08 1.91
C ILE A 235 19.88 0.35 1.08
N ASP A 236 18.78 0.01 1.73
CA ASP A 236 17.53 -0.47 1.18
C ASP A 236 16.39 0.37 1.79
N LEU A 237 15.65 1.07 0.93
CA LEU A 237 14.58 1.98 1.32
C LEU A 237 13.20 1.34 1.14
N ASP A 238 13.11 0.04 0.81
CA ASP A 238 11.85 -0.65 0.53
C ASP A 238 10.86 -0.64 1.71
N GLY A 239 11.33 -0.42 2.95
CA GLY A 239 10.50 -0.29 4.17
C GLY A 239 10.07 1.13 4.52
N ILE A 240 10.31 2.11 3.65
CA ILE A 240 9.87 3.51 3.86
C ILE A 240 9.53 4.25 2.56
N ALA A 241 10.08 3.84 1.42
CA ALA A 241 9.91 4.51 0.14
C ALA A 241 8.45 4.57 -0.35
N PRO A 242 7.63 3.50 -0.29
CA PRO A 242 6.22 3.59 -0.66
C PRO A 242 5.48 4.63 0.19
N GLY A 243 5.67 4.60 1.52
CA GLY A 243 5.09 5.59 2.42
C GLY A 243 5.52 7.03 2.12
N LEU A 244 6.81 7.26 1.82
CA LEU A 244 7.31 8.59 1.42
C LEU A 244 6.61 9.12 0.16
N VAL A 245 6.40 8.27 -0.85
CA VAL A 245 5.75 8.69 -2.09
C VAL A 245 4.26 8.94 -1.89
N VAL A 246 3.59 8.14 -1.07
CA VAL A 246 2.21 8.42 -0.64
C VAL A 246 2.13 9.80 0.00
N ASP A 247 3.08 10.15 0.89
CA ASP A 247 3.12 11.45 1.54
C ASP A 247 3.41 12.60 0.56
N HIS A 248 4.30 12.42 -0.41
CA HIS A 248 4.62 13.45 -1.41
C HIS A 248 3.44 13.70 -2.36
N ILE A 249 2.76 12.65 -2.84
CA ILE A 249 1.56 12.79 -3.67
C ILE A 249 0.47 13.49 -2.85
N ALA A 250 0.25 13.09 -1.60
CA ALA A 250 -0.71 13.73 -0.71
C ALA A 250 -0.40 15.23 -0.52
N ALA A 251 0.85 15.59 -0.24
CA ALA A 251 1.26 16.98 -0.11
C ALA A 251 1.07 17.78 -1.41
N GLY A 252 1.37 17.18 -2.57
CA GLY A 252 1.12 17.79 -3.86
C GLY A 252 -0.36 18.00 -4.17
N LEU A 253 -1.22 17.05 -3.80
CA LEU A 253 -2.68 17.19 -3.92
C LEU A 253 -3.18 18.34 -3.05
N GLU A 254 -2.71 18.42 -1.81
CA GLU A 254 -3.03 19.53 -0.90
C GLU A 254 -2.55 20.89 -1.45
N ALA A 255 -1.37 20.94 -2.07
CA ALA A 255 -0.86 22.14 -2.74
C ALA A 255 -1.69 22.56 -3.97
N LEU A 256 -2.36 21.60 -4.63
CA LEU A 256 -3.39 21.85 -5.64
C LEU A 256 -4.78 22.14 -5.04
N ALA A 257 -4.88 22.32 -3.72
CA ALA A 257 -6.14 22.49 -2.98
C ALA A 257 -7.13 21.31 -3.12
N VAL A 258 -6.66 20.12 -3.48
CA VAL A 258 -7.45 18.88 -3.47
C VAL A 258 -7.48 18.36 -2.02
N THR A 259 -8.60 18.49 -1.33
CA THR A 259 -8.73 18.15 0.10
C THR A 259 -9.47 16.84 0.38
N ASP A 260 -10.13 16.28 -0.63
CA ASP A 260 -10.90 15.03 -0.54
C ASP A 260 -10.21 13.96 -1.39
N TYR A 261 -9.29 13.19 -0.79
CA TYR A 261 -8.50 12.22 -1.54
C TYR A 261 -8.13 10.97 -0.74
N LEU A 262 -7.76 9.94 -1.49
CA LEU A 262 -7.06 8.74 -1.02
C LEU A 262 -5.88 8.47 -1.96
N VAL A 263 -4.72 8.20 -1.39
CA VAL A 263 -3.50 7.79 -2.08
C VAL A 263 -3.09 6.44 -1.49
N GLU A 264 -2.85 5.46 -2.36
CA GLU A 264 -2.41 4.12 -2.02
C GLU A 264 -1.24 3.70 -2.92
N ILE A 265 -0.20 3.11 -2.33
CA ILE A 265 0.90 2.46 -3.04
C ILE A 265 1.31 1.23 -2.25
N GLY A 266 1.25 0.04 -2.84
CA GLY A 266 1.79 -1.20 -2.23
C GLY A 266 1.14 -1.66 -0.92
N GLY A 267 0.01 -1.07 -0.52
CA GLY A 267 -0.64 -1.25 0.79
C GLY A 267 -0.47 -0.07 1.76
N GLU A 268 0.41 0.89 1.46
CA GLU A 268 0.57 2.13 2.21
C GLU A 268 -0.52 3.11 1.77
N VAL A 269 -1.35 3.59 2.70
CA VAL A 269 -2.52 4.42 2.38
C VAL A 269 -2.49 5.72 3.17
N ARG A 270 -2.78 6.84 2.52
CA ARG A 270 -3.11 8.12 3.17
C ARG A 270 -4.39 8.68 2.60
N ALA A 271 -5.29 9.15 3.47
CA ALA A 271 -6.55 9.74 3.03
C ALA A 271 -6.94 10.96 3.86
N ARG A 272 -7.68 11.87 3.23
CA ARG A 272 -8.16 13.13 3.81
C ARG A 272 -9.54 13.49 3.29
N GLY A 273 -10.37 14.07 4.15
CA GLY A 273 -11.69 14.55 3.79
C GLY A 273 -12.68 13.42 3.57
N ARG A 274 -13.49 13.54 2.51
CA ARG A 274 -14.61 12.64 2.23
C ARG A 274 -14.39 11.85 0.94
N SER A 275 -14.80 10.58 0.98
CA SER A 275 -14.94 9.71 -0.19
C SER A 275 -15.93 10.30 -1.21
N PRO A 276 -15.95 9.78 -2.46
CA PRO A 276 -16.94 10.19 -3.47
C PRO A 276 -18.40 10.04 -3.01
N ALA A 277 -18.67 9.14 -2.06
CA ALA A 277 -19.98 8.95 -1.44
C ALA A 277 -20.29 9.97 -0.32
N GLY A 278 -19.45 10.98 -0.10
CA GLY A 278 -19.62 12.00 0.93
C GLY A 278 -19.37 11.50 2.37
N ARG A 279 -18.78 10.32 2.54
CA ARG A 279 -18.48 9.71 3.85
C ARG A 279 -16.99 9.71 4.18
N PRO A 280 -16.59 9.59 5.46
CA PRO A 280 -15.19 9.39 5.81
C PRO A 280 -14.55 8.24 5.01
N TRP A 281 -13.27 8.37 4.69
CA TRP A 281 -12.53 7.31 4.03
C TRP A 281 -12.38 6.11 4.95
N ARG A 282 -12.74 4.93 4.45
CA ARG A 282 -12.60 3.66 5.18
C ARG A 282 -11.72 2.71 4.39
N VAL A 283 -10.63 2.31 5.03
CA VAL A 283 -9.64 1.39 4.48
C VAL A 283 -9.78 0.05 5.21
N ALA A 284 -9.84 -1.04 4.46
CA ALA A 284 -9.86 -2.36 5.04
C ALA A 284 -8.44 -2.82 5.37
N VAL A 285 -8.22 -3.22 6.62
CA VAL A 285 -7.06 -4.03 7.01
C VAL A 285 -7.39 -5.47 6.63
N GLU A 286 -6.57 -6.08 5.80
CA GLU A 286 -6.77 -7.46 5.36
C GLU A 286 -6.55 -8.44 6.52
N ALA A 287 -7.29 -9.54 6.50
CA ALA A 287 -6.95 -10.69 7.32
C ALA A 287 -5.61 -11.28 6.85
N PRO A 288 -4.73 -11.72 7.78
CA PRO A 288 -3.41 -12.22 7.44
C PRO A 288 -3.47 -13.68 6.94
N SER A 289 -4.27 -13.90 5.90
CA SER A 289 -4.47 -15.18 5.21
C SER A 289 -3.80 -15.16 3.84
N ALA A 290 -3.07 -16.21 3.53
CA ALA A 290 -2.53 -16.42 2.18
C ALA A 290 -3.61 -16.88 1.19
N ALA A 291 -4.66 -17.56 1.67
CA ALA A 291 -5.67 -18.21 0.85
C ALA A 291 -6.78 -17.27 0.36
N GLU A 292 -7.15 -16.27 1.18
CA GLU A 292 -8.32 -15.42 0.91
C GLU A 292 -8.05 -13.96 1.25
N ARG A 293 -8.57 -13.06 0.42
CA ARG A 293 -8.67 -11.63 0.73
C ARG A 293 -10.01 -11.35 1.39
N ARG A 294 -9.98 -11.12 2.70
CA ARG A 294 -11.16 -10.70 3.46
C ARG A 294 -10.79 -9.57 4.42
N PRO A 295 -11.68 -8.60 4.65
CA PRO A 295 -11.43 -7.53 5.60
C PRO A 295 -11.46 -8.08 7.04
N TYR A 296 -10.45 -7.72 7.83
CA TYR A 296 -10.31 -8.06 9.25
C TYR A 296 -10.69 -6.89 10.16
N ALA A 297 -10.32 -5.68 9.78
CA ALA A 297 -10.73 -4.45 10.44
C ALA A 297 -10.99 -3.36 9.41
N LEU A 298 -11.78 -2.35 9.79
CA LEU A 298 -11.91 -1.11 9.03
C LEU A 298 -11.24 0.01 9.81
N VAL A 299 -10.43 0.81 9.13
CA VAL A 299 -9.79 2.01 9.67
C VAL A 299 -10.39 3.21 8.95
N GLU A 300 -10.90 4.16 9.72
CA GLU A 300 -11.42 5.42 9.20
C GLU A 300 -10.30 6.48 9.23
N LEU A 301 -10.03 7.11 8.09
CA LEU A 301 -8.91 8.04 7.94
C LEU A 301 -9.41 9.44 7.56
N ASP A 302 -8.86 10.44 8.24
CA ASP A 302 -8.97 11.84 7.84
C ASP A 302 -7.68 12.59 8.22
N GLY A 303 -6.88 12.95 7.21
CA GLY A 303 -5.57 13.57 7.41
C GLY A 303 -4.56 12.62 8.08
N ARG A 304 -4.74 11.31 7.91
CA ARG A 304 -3.89 10.26 8.49
C ARG A 304 -3.54 9.20 7.46
N ALA A 305 -2.51 8.44 7.79
CA ALA A 305 -2.05 7.33 6.99
C ALA A 305 -2.09 6.02 7.77
N VAL A 306 -2.18 4.91 7.06
CA VAL A 306 -2.11 3.55 7.58
C VAL A 306 -1.19 2.71 6.70
N SER A 307 -0.35 1.88 7.30
CA SER A 307 0.44 0.85 6.61
C SER A 307 0.40 -0.45 7.40
N THR A 308 0.60 -1.58 6.71
CA THR A 308 0.61 -2.91 7.31
C THR A 308 1.83 -3.68 6.86
N SER A 309 2.65 -4.09 7.83
CA SER A 309 3.71 -5.08 7.65
C SER A 309 3.20 -6.47 7.99
N GLY A 310 3.58 -7.50 7.24
CA GLY A 310 3.15 -8.87 7.51
C GLY A 310 3.92 -9.92 6.72
N ASP A 311 3.91 -11.15 7.22
CA ASP A 311 4.66 -12.29 6.69
C ASP A 311 3.79 -13.26 5.85
N TYR A 312 2.55 -12.86 5.53
CA TYR A 312 1.56 -13.71 4.86
C TYR A 312 1.51 -13.53 3.34
N ARG A 313 2.17 -12.52 2.79
CA ARG A 313 2.27 -12.27 1.34
C ARG A 313 3.64 -12.64 0.79
N ASP A 314 4.68 -12.06 1.36
CA ASP A 314 6.05 -12.17 0.88
C ASP A 314 6.88 -13.07 1.82
N PHE A 315 6.71 -14.39 1.68
CA PHE A 315 7.46 -15.41 2.42
C PHE A 315 7.83 -16.58 1.52
N ARG A 316 8.86 -17.33 1.89
CA ARG A 316 9.18 -18.63 1.29
C ARG A 316 9.10 -19.75 2.32
N LEU A 317 8.78 -20.96 1.87
CA LEU A 317 8.86 -22.16 2.69
C LEU A 317 10.21 -22.85 2.46
N GLN A 318 10.91 -23.20 3.53
CA GLN A 318 12.14 -23.99 3.50
C GLN A 318 12.07 -25.07 4.56
N GLY A 319 12.04 -26.34 4.14
CA GLY A 319 11.91 -27.47 5.07
C GLY A 319 10.65 -27.41 5.93
N GLY A 320 9.55 -26.82 5.42
CA GLY A 320 8.31 -26.59 6.17
C GLY A 320 8.32 -25.33 7.06
N VAL A 321 9.45 -24.63 7.18
CA VAL A 321 9.57 -23.40 7.96
C VAL A 321 9.36 -22.17 7.07
N ARG A 322 8.60 -21.19 7.58
CA ARG A 322 8.38 -19.90 6.92
C ARG A 322 9.60 -18.99 7.10
N VAL A 323 10.09 -18.46 5.99
CA VAL A 323 11.16 -17.46 5.94
C VAL A 323 10.55 -16.15 5.47
N SER A 324 10.43 -15.19 6.38
CA SER A 324 9.93 -13.83 6.10
C SER A 324 10.98 -12.99 5.37
N HIS A 325 10.52 -12.01 4.58
CA HIS A 325 11.39 -10.96 4.03
C HIS A 325 11.78 -9.90 5.07
N THR A 326 11.08 -9.85 6.21
CA THR A 326 11.42 -8.96 7.33
C THR A 326 12.60 -9.54 8.10
N ILE A 327 13.77 -8.91 7.95
CA ILE A 327 15.01 -9.26 8.64
C ILE A 327 15.14 -8.41 9.90
N ASP A 328 15.45 -9.03 11.04
CA ASP A 328 15.86 -8.32 12.23
C ASP A 328 17.31 -7.84 12.06
N PRO A 329 17.58 -6.52 11.99
CA PRO A 329 18.91 -5.97 11.77
C PRO A 329 19.91 -6.36 12.87
N ARG A 330 19.43 -6.68 14.08
CA ARG A 330 20.24 -6.99 15.26
C ARG A 330 20.76 -8.42 15.25
N THR A 331 20.01 -9.32 14.61
CA THR A 331 20.37 -10.75 14.51
C THR A 331 20.83 -11.15 13.11
N GLY A 332 20.52 -10.33 12.11
CA GLY A 332 20.78 -10.61 10.71
C GLY A 332 19.93 -11.76 10.15
N ARG A 333 18.82 -12.10 10.82
CA ARG A 333 17.95 -13.22 10.49
C ARG A 333 16.51 -12.77 10.28
N PRO A 334 15.72 -13.50 9.47
CA PRO A 334 14.28 -13.33 9.38
C PRO A 334 13.61 -13.45 10.75
N VAL A 335 12.53 -12.69 10.96
CA VAL A 335 11.67 -12.84 12.14
C VAL A 335 11.02 -14.23 12.20
N THR A 336 10.90 -14.81 13.39
CA THR A 336 10.42 -16.19 13.61
C THR A 336 9.28 -16.31 14.63
N HIS A 337 8.68 -15.21 15.07
CA HIS A 337 7.59 -15.19 16.05
C HIS A 337 6.20 -15.39 15.41
N SER A 338 5.15 -15.41 16.25
CA SER A 338 3.75 -15.67 15.87
C SER A 338 3.05 -14.53 15.12
N LEU A 339 3.56 -13.29 15.13
CA LEU A 339 2.91 -12.18 14.43
C LEU A 339 2.69 -12.50 12.95
N ALA A 340 1.46 -12.27 12.52
CA ALA A 340 1.00 -12.38 11.16
C ALA A 340 1.01 -11.03 10.46
N SER A 341 0.61 -10.00 11.18
CA SER A 341 0.69 -8.62 10.71
C SER A 341 0.77 -7.63 11.86
N VAL A 342 1.32 -6.46 11.55
CA VAL A 342 1.21 -5.25 12.33
C VAL A 342 0.73 -4.13 11.43
N THR A 343 -0.39 -3.50 11.80
CA THR A 343 -0.94 -2.33 11.11
C THR A 343 -0.75 -1.10 11.99
N VAL A 344 -0.19 -0.03 11.43
CA VAL A 344 0.04 1.23 12.16
C VAL A 344 -0.71 2.38 11.49
N VAL A 345 -1.36 3.22 12.31
CA VAL A 345 -1.92 4.51 11.88
C VAL A 345 -0.99 5.64 12.36
N ALA A 346 -0.61 6.56 11.47
CA ALA A 346 0.27 7.69 11.80
C ALA A 346 -0.15 8.98 11.08
N SER A 347 0.54 10.08 11.37
CA SER A 347 0.37 11.37 10.66
C SER A 347 0.83 11.32 9.21
N THR A 348 1.81 10.46 8.90
CA THR A 348 2.47 10.33 7.60
C THR A 348 2.58 8.85 7.24
N ALA A 349 2.43 8.51 5.98
CA ALA A 349 2.54 7.14 5.50
C ALA A 349 3.95 6.57 5.71
N ALA A 350 5.01 7.37 5.53
CA ALA A 350 6.39 6.95 5.80
C ALA A 350 6.62 6.47 7.24
N ARG A 351 6.09 7.19 8.24
CA ARG A 351 6.16 6.76 9.65
C ARG A 351 5.30 5.53 9.92
N ALA A 352 4.11 5.43 9.32
CA ALA A 352 3.27 4.25 9.48
C ALA A 352 3.99 2.99 8.95
N ASP A 353 4.61 3.08 7.77
CA ASP A 353 5.35 2.01 7.10
C ASP A 353 6.56 1.55 7.92
N ALA A 354 7.41 2.51 8.34
CA ALA A 354 8.59 2.22 9.13
C ALA A 354 8.25 1.64 10.52
N TYR A 355 7.24 2.17 11.22
CA TYR A 355 6.82 1.61 12.51
C TYR A 355 6.15 0.25 12.35
N ALA A 356 5.35 0.02 11.31
CA ALA A 356 4.79 -1.31 11.06
C ALA A 356 5.92 -2.33 10.90
N THR A 357 6.98 -1.98 10.17
CA THR A 357 8.19 -2.80 10.01
C THR A 357 8.91 -2.99 11.35
N ALA A 358 9.19 -1.91 12.09
CA ALA A 358 9.89 -1.95 13.37
C ALA A 358 9.17 -2.83 14.40
N LEU A 359 7.86 -2.66 14.53
CA LEU A 359 7.03 -3.42 15.46
C LEU A 359 6.92 -4.89 15.05
N MET A 360 6.90 -5.17 13.74
CA MET A 360 7.01 -6.53 13.21
C MET A 360 8.38 -7.14 13.53
N VAL A 361 9.47 -6.37 13.53
CA VAL A 361 10.81 -6.85 13.95
C VAL A 361 10.90 -7.10 15.45
N LEU A 362 10.28 -6.24 16.27
CA LEU A 362 10.29 -6.37 17.73
C LEU A 362 9.47 -7.56 18.23
N GLY A 363 8.49 -8.03 17.46
CA GLY A 363 7.67 -9.17 17.84
C GLY A 363 6.48 -8.82 18.75
N PRO A 364 5.66 -9.82 19.12
CA PRO A 364 4.35 -9.59 19.74
C PRO A 364 4.45 -8.92 21.12
N GLU A 365 5.40 -9.33 21.97
CA GLU A 365 5.51 -8.77 23.32
C GLU A 365 6.29 -7.44 23.34
N ALA A 366 7.51 -7.43 22.82
CA ALA A 366 8.36 -6.24 22.85
C ALA A 366 7.83 -5.14 21.92
N GLY A 367 7.26 -5.51 20.77
CA GLY A 367 6.60 -4.56 19.87
C GLY A 367 5.35 -3.95 20.50
N ALA A 368 4.47 -4.74 21.12
CA ALA A 368 3.30 -4.21 21.82
C ALA A 368 3.70 -3.30 23.00
N ALA A 369 4.74 -3.66 23.75
CA ALA A 369 5.26 -2.83 24.84
C ALA A 369 5.79 -1.49 24.32
N TYR A 370 6.63 -1.51 23.28
CA TYR A 370 7.15 -0.31 22.63
C TYR A 370 6.02 0.58 22.08
N ALA A 371 5.06 -0.01 21.36
CA ALA A 371 3.93 0.75 20.81
C ALA A 371 3.11 1.45 21.91
N ARG A 372 2.90 0.78 23.06
CA ARG A 372 2.21 1.38 24.21
C ARG A 372 3.02 2.50 24.87
N GLU A 373 4.32 2.30 25.05
CA GLU A 373 5.21 3.28 25.66
C GLU A 373 5.30 4.56 24.82
N HIS A 374 5.40 4.41 23.50
CA HIS A 374 5.53 5.51 22.55
C HIS A 374 4.18 6.00 21.99
N ARG A 375 3.05 5.47 22.49
CA ARG A 375 1.68 5.85 22.08
C ARG A 375 1.45 5.71 20.57
N ILE A 376 2.00 4.66 19.97
CA ILE A 376 1.84 4.34 18.54
C ILE A 376 0.51 3.62 18.35
N ALA A 377 -0.35 4.16 17.46
CA ALA A 377 -1.61 3.52 17.09
C ALA A 377 -1.33 2.27 16.24
N ALA A 378 -1.21 1.12 16.89
CA ALA A 378 -0.93 -0.18 16.28
C ALA A 378 -1.99 -1.25 16.58
N LEU A 379 -2.24 -2.10 15.58
CA LEU A 379 -2.98 -3.36 15.65
C LEU A 379 -2.02 -4.51 15.32
N PHE A 380 -1.85 -5.41 16.26
CA PHE A 380 -1.08 -6.64 16.12
C PHE A 380 -2.05 -7.80 15.89
N VAL A 381 -1.77 -8.64 14.90
CA VAL A 381 -2.51 -9.87 14.67
C VAL A 381 -1.52 -11.03 14.71
N GLU A 382 -1.71 -11.93 15.66
CA GLU A 382 -0.88 -13.12 15.89
C GLU A 382 -1.59 -14.38 15.44
N ARG A 383 -0.82 -15.36 14.96
CA ARG A 383 -1.32 -16.72 14.73
C ARG A 383 -1.39 -17.49 16.04
N THR A 384 -2.49 -18.21 16.23
CA THR A 384 -2.68 -19.12 17.36
C THR A 384 -2.44 -20.57 16.92
N LEU A 385 -2.12 -21.45 17.88
CA LEU A 385 -1.77 -22.86 17.61
C LEU A 385 -2.95 -23.68 17.04
N ASP A 386 -4.18 -23.24 17.27
CA ASP A 386 -5.41 -23.83 16.73
C ASP A 386 -5.72 -23.38 15.27
N GLY A 387 -4.81 -22.63 14.65
CA GLY A 387 -4.99 -22.10 13.29
C GLY A 387 -5.83 -20.82 13.21
N GLY A 388 -6.23 -20.26 14.36
CA GLY A 388 -6.91 -18.97 14.45
C GLY A 388 -5.98 -17.76 14.48
N TRP A 389 -6.55 -16.62 14.86
CA TRP A 389 -5.82 -15.38 15.10
C TRP A 389 -6.22 -14.76 16.44
N ARG A 390 -5.24 -14.19 17.12
CA ARG A 390 -5.43 -13.32 18.29
C ARG A 390 -5.02 -11.91 17.90
N GLU A 391 -5.80 -10.92 18.29
CA GLU A 391 -5.43 -9.52 18.10
C GLU A 391 -5.09 -8.82 19.42
N TYR A 392 -4.19 -7.84 19.31
CA TYR A 392 -3.96 -6.82 20.32
C TYR A 392 -3.95 -5.45 19.63
N ALA A 393 -4.82 -4.55 20.06
CA ALA A 393 -4.85 -3.17 19.59
C ALA A 393 -4.44 -2.23 20.72
N THR A 394 -3.50 -1.33 20.43
CA THR A 394 -3.19 -0.21 21.33
C THR A 394 -4.42 0.69 21.53
N PRO A 395 -4.57 1.36 22.68
CA PRO A 395 -5.65 2.32 22.89
C PRO A 395 -5.73 3.36 21.77
N GLU A 396 -4.59 3.84 21.30
CA GLU A 396 -4.46 4.82 20.22
C GLU A 396 -5.01 4.31 18.89
N PHE A 397 -4.93 3.00 18.60
CA PHE A 397 -5.50 2.41 17.39
C PHE A 397 -7.05 2.36 17.44
N THR A 398 -7.63 2.14 18.62
CA THR A 398 -9.08 1.94 18.75
C THR A 398 -9.90 3.15 18.28
N VAL A 399 -9.34 4.36 18.33
CA VAL A 399 -9.95 5.60 17.86
C VAL A 399 -10.23 5.57 16.36
N TRP A 400 -9.38 4.89 15.59
CA TRP A 400 -9.47 4.79 14.13
C TRP A 400 -10.30 3.59 13.66
N ARG A 401 -10.42 2.56 14.51
CA ARG A 401 -11.13 1.32 14.16
C ARG A 401 -12.63 1.57 14.04
N ARG A 402 -13.25 0.93 13.04
CA ARG A 402 -14.70 0.86 12.83
C ARG A 402 -15.15 -0.59 12.73
N PRO A 403 -16.40 -0.90 13.14
CA PRO A 403 -16.95 -2.24 13.01
C PRO A 403 -17.12 -2.62 11.53
N LEU A 404 -16.84 -3.89 11.20
CA LEU A 404 -16.99 -4.42 9.83
C LEU A 404 -18.45 -4.40 9.34
N ARG A 405 -19.41 -4.49 10.26
CA ARG A 405 -20.84 -4.32 9.98
C ARG A 405 -21.31 -2.98 10.55
N PRO A 406 -22.05 -2.15 9.78
CA PRO A 406 -22.74 -1.00 10.35
C PRO A 406 -23.65 -1.45 11.50
N ARG A 407 -23.73 -0.68 12.59
CA ARG A 407 -24.86 -0.84 13.53
C ARG A 407 -26.12 -0.45 12.73
N LEU A 408 -27.06 -1.39 12.62
CA LEU A 408 -28.37 -1.16 12.00
C LEU A 408 -29.16 -0.09 12.75
#